data_AF-A0A7C5SUQ9-F1
#
_entry.id   AF-A0A7C5SUQ9-F1
#
_cell.length_a   1.000
_cell.length_b   1.000
_cell.length_c   1.000
_cell.angle_alpha   90.00
_cell.angle_beta   90.00
_cell.angle_gamma   90.00
#
_symmetry.space_group_name_H-M   'P 1'
#
loop_
_entity.id
_entity.type
_entity.pdbx_description
1 polymer ?
#
loop_
_entity_poly.entity_id
_entity_poly.type
_entity_poly.pdbx_seq_one_letter_code
_entity_poly.pdbx_strand_id
1 'polypeptide(L)'
;MIRKLLGRSLLWLKVLKTYRGLTFKSGFNLLLSAVVDTFLYALLGPGRFNPRLVLKGVFLYRVKNLGIVVVRGGTDDFYQLIPGREGDVDYFIRSNLRSGSVFVDVGANVGY
;
A
#
# COMPACT_ATOMS: atom_id res chain seq x y z
N MET A 1 -21.39 -1.18 -7.60
CA MET A 1 -20.99 -1.58 -6.23
C MET A 1 -20.09 -2.81 -6.22
N ILE A 2 -20.52 -3.94 -6.80
CA ILE A 2 -19.74 -5.20 -6.86
C ILE A 2 -18.33 -5.02 -7.44
N ARG A 3 -18.18 -4.34 -8.59
CA ARG A 3 -16.87 -4.07 -9.21
C ARG A 3 -15.92 -3.29 -8.28
N LYS A 4 -16.45 -2.37 -7.46
CA LYS A 4 -15.66 -1.59 -6.49
C LYS A 4 -15.16 -2.49 -5.36
N LEU A 5 -16.04 -3.34 -4.82
CA LEU A 5 -15.68 -4.35 -3.82
C LEU A 5 -14.60 -5.28 -4.36
N LEU A 6 -14.81 -5.87 -5.55
CA LEU A 6 -13.83 -6.78 -6.16
C LEU A 6 -12.46 -6.11 -6.36
N GLY A 7 -12.42 -4.93 -6.97
CA GLY A 7 -11.16 -4.22 -7.21
C GLY A 7 -10.41 -3.91 -5.90
N ARG A 8 -11.13 -3.48 -4.87
CA ARG A 8 -10.52 -3.16 -3.57
C ARG A 8 -10.10 -4.40 -2.80
N SER A 9 -10.88 -5.48 -2.86
CA SER A 9 -10.52 -6.77 -2.30
C SER A 9 -9.26 -7.36 -2.93
N LEU A 10 -9.06 -7.19 -4.24
CA LEU A 10 -7.83 -7.63 -4.92
C LEU A 10 -6.60 -6.85 -4.44
N LEU A 11 -6.72 -5.54 -4.23
CA LEU A 11 -5.67 -4.73 -3.61
C LEU A 11 -5.31 -5.26 -2.23
N TRP A 12 -6.31 -5.47 -1.36
CA TRP A 12 -6.07 -6.01 -0.02
C TRP A 12 -5.54 -7.43 -0.01
N LEU A 13 -5.93 -8.27 -0.97
CA LEU A 13 -5.34 -9.59 -1.14
C LEU A 13 -3.85 -9.49 -1.48
N LYS A 14 -3.44 -8.54 -2.34
CA LYS A 14 -2.02 -8.25 -2.61
C LYS A 14 -1.31 -7.81 -1.32
N VAL A 15 -1.92 -6.90 -0.55
CA VAL A 15 -1.37 -6.44 0.74
C VAL A 15 -1.19 -7.61 1.72
N LEU A 16 -2.22 -8.42 1.95
CA LEU A 16 -2.18 -9.55 2.89
C LEU A 16 -1.18 -10.63 2.49
N LYS A 17 -0.90 -10.80 1.19
CA LYS A 17 0.17 -11.68 0.69
C LYS A 17 1.57 -11.10 0.85
N THR A 18 1.68 -9.77 0.92
CA THR A 18 2.95 -9.05 0.91
C THR A 18 3.41 -8.68 2.32
N TYR A 19 2.46 -8.39 3.21
CA TYR A 19 2.68 -7.95 4.58
C TYR A 19 2.42 -9.10 5.55
N ARG A 20 3.38 -9.35 6.44
CA ARG A 20 3.21 -10.25 7.58
C ARG A 20 3.38 -9.46 8.87
N GLY A 21 2.34 -9.39 9.70
CA GLY A 21 2.43 -8.77 11.02
C GLY A 21 3.45 -9.50 11.90
N LEU A 22 4.36 -8.74 12.53
CA LEU A 22 5.34 -9.30 13.48
C LEU A 22 4.78 -9.45 14.90
N THR A 23 3.68 -8.75 15.18
CA THR A 23 2.92 -8.90 16.43
C THR A 23 1.48 -9.27 16.11
N PHE A 24 0.80 -9.92 17.06
CA PHE A 24 -0.63 -10.23 16.94
C PHE A 24 -1.46 -8.98 16.62
N LYS A 25 -1.19 -7.88 17.34
CA LYS A 25 -1.83 -6.58 17.13
C LYS A 25 -1.65 -6.07 15.69
N SER A 26 -0.47 -6.28 15.08
CA SER A 26 -0.19 -5.86 13.70
C SER A 26 -0.93 -6.72 12.68
N GLY A 27 -0.92 -8.05 12.85
CA GLY A 27 -1.68 -8.96 12.00
C GLY A 27 -3.18 -8.69 12.06
N PHE A 28 -3.73 -8.53 13.27
CA PHE A 28 -5.13 -8.20 13.49
C PHE A 28 -5.51 -6.86 12.86
N ASN A 29 -4.71 -5.80 13.07
CA ASN A 29 -4.99 -4.49 12.49
C ASN A 29 -5.03 -4.55 10.96
N LEU A 30 -4.15 -5.32 10.33
CA LEU A 30 -4.09 -5.46 8.88
C LEU A 30 -5.36 -6.12 8.33
N LEU A 31 -5.81 -7.22 8.96
CA LEU A 31 -7.05 -7.92 8.57
C LEU A 31 -8.29 -7.04 8.79
N LEU A 32 -8.39 -6.40 9.96
CA LEU A 32 -9.49 -5.48 10.26
C LEU A 32 -9.54 -4.33 9.25
N SER A 33 -8.38 -3.76 8.93
CA SER A 33 -8.27 -2.66 7.96
C SER A 33 -8.70 -3.10 6.57
N ALA A 34 -8.37 -4.33 6.16
CA ALA A 34 -8.79 -4.87 4.87
C ALA A 34 -10.31 -4.93 4.71
N VAL A 35 -11.00 -5.38 5.75
CA VAL A 35 -12.47 -5.45 5.77
C VAL A 35 -13.06 -4.05 5.76
N VAL A 36 -12.70 -3.22 6.73
CA VAL A 36 -13.27 -1.87 6.91
C VAL A 36 -13.03 -0.99 5.68
N ASP A 37 -11.82 -0.96 5.15
CA ASP A 37 -11.48 -0.15 3.98
C ASP A 37 -12.25 -0.61 2.72
N THR A 38 -12.39 -1.92 2.51
CA THR A 38 -13.14 -2.46 1.37
C THR A 38 -14.60 -2.02 1.39
N PHE A 39 -15.26 -2.08 2.55
CA PHE A 39 -16.63 -1.61 2.72
C PHE A 39 -16.75 -0.10 2.55
N LEU A 40 -15.87 0.67 3.21
CA LEU A 40 -15.87 2.14 3.10
C LEU A 40 -15.63 2.60 1.66
N TYR A 41 -14.73 1.94 0.94
CA TYR A 41 -14.43 2.26 -0.46
C TYR A 41 -15.63 1.99 -1.38
N ALA A 42 -16.36 0.90 -1.14
CA ALA A 42 -17.56 0.59 -1.90
C ALA A 42 -18.67 1.64 -1.71
N LEU A 43 -18.81 2.15 -0.48
CA LEU A 43 -19.78 3.17 -0.09
C LEU A 43 -19.41 4.57 -0.61
N LEU A 44 -18.21 5.04 -0.30
CA LEU A 44 -17.78 6.42 -0.57
C LEU A 44 -17.29 6.63 -2.01
N GLY A 45 -16.87 5.55 -2.69
CA GLY A 45 -16.44 5.57 -4.08
C GLY A 45 -14.93 5.79 -4.30
N PRO A 46 -14.48 5.58 -5.55
CA PRO A 46 -13.07 5.67 -5.94
C PRO A 46 -12.51 7.08 -5.79
N GLY A 47 -11.19 7.18 -5.55
CA GLY A 47 -10.44 8.45 -5.53
C GLY A 47 -10.64 9.32 -4.28
N ARG A 48 -11.49 8.90 -3.33
CA ARG A 48 -11.78 9.68 -2.12
C ARG A 48 -10.69 9.58 -1.04
N PHE A 49 -10.01 8.44 -0.96
CA PHE A 49 -8.97 8.20 0.04
C PHE A 49 -8.09 6.99 -0.33
N ASN A 50 -6.86 7.00 0.18
CA ASN A 50 -5.93 5.87 0.14
C ASN A 50 -6.28 4.84 1.22
N PRO A 51 -5.97 3.54 1.01
CA PRO A 51 -6.04 2.56 2.07
C PRO A 51 -5.24 3.02 3.29
N ARG A 52 -5.82 2.92 4.47
CA ARG A 52 -5.17 3.27 5.74
C ARG A 52 -5.39 2.19 6.79
N LEU A 53 -4.45 2.08 7.72
CA LEU A 53 -4.63 1.25 8.90
C LEU A 53 -5.69 1.85 9.83
N VAL A 54 -6.64 1.04 10.30
CA VAL A 54 -7.78 1.50 11.10
C VAL A 54 -7.38 1.82 12.53
N LEU A 55 -6.64 0.93 13.19
CA LEU A 55 -6.21 1.16 14.57
C LEU A 55 -5.06 2.16 14.60
N LYS A 56 -5.10 3.08 15.58
CA LYS A 56 -4.01 4.02 15.87
C LYS A 56 -2.86 3.34 16.62
N GLY A 57 -1.67 3.92 16.54
CA GLY A 57 -0.46 3.45 17.22
C GLY A 57 0.66 3.08 16.25
N VAL A 58 1.67 2.35 16.72
CA VAL A 58 2.80 1.89 15.90
C VAL A 58 2.67 0.40 15.64
N PHE A 59 2.88 -0.02 14.40
CA PHE A 59 2.74 -1.40 13.94
C PHE A 59 4.00 -1.87 13.23
N LEU A 60 4.29 -3.16 13.37
CA LEU A 60 5.51 -3.78 12.85
C LEU A 60 5.13 -4.87 11.85
N TYR A 61 5.63 -4.75 10.62
CA TYR A 61 5.40 -5.72 9.57
C TYR A 61 6.71 -6.16 8.93
N ARG A 62 6.74 -7.42 8.52
CA ARG A 62 7.69 -7.90 7.52
C ARG A 62 7.03 -7.78 6.15
N VAL A 63 7.64 -7.03 5.25
CA VAL A 63 7.18 -6.78 3.89
C VAL A 63 8.08 -7.53 2.93
N LYS A 64 7.47 -8.32 2.04
CA LYS A 64 8.20 -9.07 1.02
C LYS A 64 9.02 -8.09 0.16
N ASN A 65 10.29 -8.42 -0.08
CA ASN A 65 11.25 -7.62 -0.86
C ASN A 65 11.63 -6.25 -0.28
N LEU A 66 11.19 -5.90 0.93
CA LEU A 66 11.55 -4.64 1.59
C LEU A 66 12.16 -4.86 2.99
N GLY A 67 11.77 -5.91 3.71
CA GLY A 67 12.31 -6.22 5.03
C GLY A 67 11.33 -5.88 6.16
N ILE A 68 11.84 -5.40 7.30
CA ILE A 68 11.01 -5.01 8.44
C ILE A 68 10.71 -3.52 8.34
N VAL A 69 9.44 -3.15 8.49
CA VAL A 69 8.97 -1.76 8.46
C VAL A 69 8.19 -1.41 9.72
N VAL A 70 8.26 -0.13 10.08
CA VAL A 70 7.52 0.49 11.17
C VAL A 70 6.51 1.44 10.56
N VAL A 71 5.23 1.29 10.92
CA VAL A 71 4.12 1.98 10.25
C VAL A 71 3.20 2.61 11.27
N ARG A 72 2.77 3.84 11.02
CA ARG A 72 1.83 4.55 11.88
C ARG A 72 0.40 4.13 11.54
N GLY A 73 -0.30 3.59 12.52
CA GLY A 73 -1.72 3.33 12.47
C GLY A 73 -2.54 4.60 12.35
N GLY A 74 -3.65 4.55 11.59
CA GLY A 74 -4.46 5.71 11.25
C GLY A 74 -3.99 6.48 10.01
N THR A 75 -2.88 6.07 9.41
CA THR A 75 -2.27 6.70 8.21
C THR A 75 -2.23 5.72 7.03
N ASP A 76 -1.90 6.23 5.85
CA ASP A 76 -1.68 5.45 4.63
C ASP A 76 -0.21 5.05 4.44
N ASP A 77 0.65 5.21 5.47
CA ASP A 77 2.08 4.84 5.43
C ASP A 77 2.28 3.43 4.83
N PHE A 78 1.49 2.43 5.27
CA PHE A 78 1.63 1.05 4.77
C PHE A 78 1.31 0.93 3.27
N TYR A 79 0.39 1.75 2.78
CA TYR A 79 0.01 1.76 1.37
C TYR A 79 1.14 2.32 0.52
N GLN A 80 1.83 3.35 1.01
CA GLN A 80 3.00 3.93 0.34
C GLN A 80 4.20 2.97 0.27
N LEU A 81 4.25 1.99 1.19
CA LEU A 81 5.30 0.99 1.28
C LEU A 81 5.00 -0.30 0.47
N ILE A 82 3.90 -0.37 -0.27
CA ILE A 82 3.58 -1.55 -1.10
C ILE A 82 4.60 -1.65 -2.25
N PRO A 83 5.38 -2.74 -2.35
CA PRO A 83 6.33 -2.92 -3.45
C PRO A 83 5.67 -2.86 -4.83
N GLY A 84 6.30 -2.12 -5.75
CA GLY A 84 5.83 -1.93 -7.12
C GLY A 84 4.43 -1.31 -7.20
N ARG A 85 4.07 -0.41 -6.27
CA ARG A 85 2.78 0.30 -6.30
C ARG A 85 2.66 1.18 -7.54
N GLU A 86 3.75 1.86 -7.90
CA GLU A 86 3.80 2.86 -8.97
C GLU A 86 4.45 2.27 -10.24
N GLY A 87 4.16 0.99 -10.54
CA GLY A 87 4.79 0.30 -11.68
C GLY A 87 4.45 0.92 -13.03
N ASP A 88 3.30 1.56 -13.17
CA ASP A 88 2.92 2.35 -14.34
C ASP A 88 3.76 3.64 -14.46
N VAL A 89 4.04 4.31 -13.35
CA VAL A 89 4.92 5.47 -13.29
C VAL A 89 6.36 5.06 -13.59
N ASP A 90 6.87 3.97 -12.99
CA ASP A 90 8.22 3.44 -13.28
C ASP A 90 8.35 3.10 -14.77
N TYR A 91 7.37 2.40 -15.35
CA TYR A 91 7.35 2.11 -16.78
C TYR A 91 7.34 3.39 -17.63
N PHE A 92 6.52 4.37 -17.27
CA PHE A 92 6.45 5.64 -17.97
C PHE A 92 7.80 6.38 -17.92
N ILE A 93 8.42 6.49 -16.75
CA ILE A 93 9.73 7.13 -16.59
C ILE A 93 10.77 6.41 -17.45
N ARG A 94 10.89 5.09 -17.32
CA ARG A 94 11.88 4.28 -18.05
C ARG A 94 11.69 4.36 -19.57
N SER A 95 10.46 4.39 -20.06
CA SER A 95 10.18 4.48 -21.50
C SER A 95 10.57 5.83 -22.12
N ASN A 96 10.79 6.87 -21.31
CA ASN A 96 11.23 8.19 -21.76
C ASN A 96 12.74 8.45 -21.56
N LEU A 97 13.43 7.62 -20.77
CA LEU A 97 14.87 7.76 -20.52
C LEU A 97 15.70 7.01 -21.57
N ARG A 98 16.88 7.54 -21.88
CA ARG A 98 17.86 6.90 -22.76
C ARG A 98 19.18 6.69 -22.01
N SER A 99 20.07 5.89 -22.59
CA SER A 99 21.43 5.78 -22.05
C SER A 99 22.09 7.17 -22.01
N GLY A 100 22.65 7.53 -20.85
CA GLY A 100 23.22 8.84 -20.60
C GLY A 100 22.24 9.91 -20.07
N SER A 101 20.94 9.60 -19.94
CA SER A 101 19.98 10.51 -19.31
C SER A 101 20.25 10.66 -17.81
N VAL A 102 20.06 11.88 -17.28
CA VAL A 102 20.03 12.14 -15.84
C VAL A 102 18.57 12.19 -15.39
N PHE A 103 18.22 11.33 -14.43
CA PHE A 103 16.91 11.33 -13.77
C PHE A 103 17.10 11.79 -12.32
N VAL A 104 16.27 12.74 -11.89
CA VAL A 104 16.28 13.25 -10.51
C VAL A 104 14.95 12.88 -9.87
N ASP A 105 15.00 11.98 -8.90
CA ASP A 105 13.86 11.59 -8.09
C ASP A 105 13.75 12.48 -6.86
N VAL A 106 12.75 13.36 -6.82
CA VAL A 106 12.50 14.24 -5.69
C VAL A 106 11.28 13.70 -4.93
N GLY A 107 11.52 13.11 -3.75
CA GLY A 107 10.45 12.55 -2.93
C GLY A 107 10.26 11.03 -3.08
N ALA A 108 11.30 10.30 -3.50
CA ALA A 108 11.35 8.84 -3.45
C ALA A 108 10.91 8.36 -2.06
N ASN A 109 9.84 7.56 -1.99
CA ASN A 109 9.40 6.95 -0.73
C ASN A 109 10.41 5.85 -0.31
N VAL A 110 10.07 4.58 -0.52
CA VAL A 110 11.01 3.45 -0.32
C VAL A 110 11.70 3.02 -1.61
N GLY A 111 11.71 3.90 -2.62
CA GLY A 111 12.08 3.57 -4.00
C GLY A 111 10.95 2.83 -4.73
N TYR A 112 10.97 2.91 -6.06
CA TYR A 112 10.05 2.19 -6.94
C TYR A 112 10.49 0.73 -7.13
#